data_AF-A0A0F3Z5P8-F1
#
_entry.id   AF-A0A0F3Z5P8-F1
#
_cell.length_a   1.000
_cell.length_b   1.000
_cell.length_c   1.000
_cell.angle_alpha   90.00
_cell.angle_beta   90.00
_cell.angle_gamma   90.00
#
_symmetry.space_group_name_H-M   'P 1'
#
loop_
_entity.id
_entity.type
_entity.pdbx_description
1 polymer ?
#
loop_
_entity_poly.entity_id
_entity_poly.type
_entity_poly.pdbx_seq_one_letter_code
_entity_poly.pdbx_strand_id
1 'polypeptide(L)'
;MSNITIYHNPACGTSRNTLEMIRNSGTEPTVIHYLETPPSRAELVKLIADMGITVRALLRKNVEPFEALGLAEDRFTDEQLIDFMLQHPVLINRPIVVTPLGTRLCRPSEVVLDILPDAQKSAFTKEDGEKVVDEKGNRLN
;
A
#
# COMPACT_ATOMS: atom_id res chain seq x y z
N MET A 1 -11.61 13.53 -13.06
CA MET A 1 -10.53 13.44 -12.05
C MET A 1 -10.51 12.01 -11.55
N SER A 2 -9.39 11.32 -11.70
CA SER A 2 -9.23 9.94 -11.25
C SER A 2 -9.21 9.92 -9.72
N ASN A 3 -10.17 9.24 -9.08
CA ASN A 3 -10.24 9.16 -7.63
C ASN A 3 -9.23 8.12 -7.14
N ILE A 4 -8.05 8.58 -6.71
CA ILE A 4 -6.97 7.73 -6.17
C ILE A 4 -6.84 8.01 -4.69
N THR A 5 -6.75 6.97 -3.86
CA THR A 5 -6.46 7.08 -2.43
C THR A 5 -5.24 6.23 -2.07
N ILE A 6 -4.35 6.77 -1.23
CA ILE A 6 -3.20 6.07 -0.71
C ILE A 6 -3.20 6.09 0.82
N TYR A 7 -3.12 4.90 1.43
CA TYR A 7 -2.84 4.73 2.85
C TYR A 7 -1.33 4.80 3.05
N HIS A 8 -0.87 5.99 3.41
CA HIS A 8 0.52 6.42 3.30
C HIS A 8 1.23 6.47 4.65
N ASN A 9 2.51 6.06 4.66
CA ASN A 9 3.43 6.32 5.76
C ASN A 9 4.68 7.07 5.25
N PRO A 10 4.89 8.34 5.63
CA PRO A 10 6.00 9.15 5.11
C PRO A 10 7.38 8.65 5.55
N ALA A 11 7.47 7.87 6.62
CA ALA A 11 8.72 7.26 7.07
C ALA A 11 9.12 5.99 6.28
N CYS A 12 8.34 5.56 5.28
CA CYS A 12 8.59 4.35 4.52
C CYS A 12 8.94 4.64 3.05
N GLY A 13 10.17 4.29 2.62
CA GLY A 13 10.64 4.51 1.23
C GLY A 13 9.73 3.89 0.16
N THR A 14 9.24 2.65 0.37
CA THR A 14 8.25 2.03 -0.54
C THR A 14 6.98 2.89 -0.67
N SER A 15 6.53 3.49 0.43
CA SER A 15 5.33 4.34 0.46
C SER A 15 5.56 5.69 -0.22
N ARG A 16 6.75 6.27 -0.07
CA ARG A 16 7.14 7.51 -0.77
C ARG A 16 7.30 7.29 -2.27
N ASN A 17 8.03 6.25 -2.69
CA ASN A 17 8.15 5.88 -4.11
C ASN A 17 6.77 5.65 -4.77
N THR A 18 5.85 4.98 -4.06
CA THR A 18 4.49 4.76 -4.56
C THR A 18 3.71 6.07 -4.73
N LEU A 19 3.78 6.97 -3.74
CA LEU A 19 3.13 8.28 -3.81
C LEU A 19 3.64 9.10 -5.00
N GLU A 20 4.96 9.12 -5.21
CA GLU A 20 5.56 9.85 -6.31
C GLU A 20 5.24 9.23 -7.68
N MET A 21 5.12 7.90 -7.80
CA MET A 21 4.62 7.27 -9.03
C MET A 21 3.17 7.63 -9.34
N ILE A 22 2.31 7.78 -8.33
CA ILE A 22 0.94 8.27 -8.54
C ILE A 22 0.98 9.72 -9.06
N ARG A 23 1.79 10.58 -8.43
CA ARG A 23 1.96 11.97 -8.88
C ARG A 23 2.51 12.06 -10.29
N ASN A 24 3.45 11.19 -10.64
CA ASN A 24 4.04 11.12 -11.98
C ASN A 24 3.05 10.63 -13.05
N SER A 25 1.92 10.01 -12.69
CA SER A 25 0.82 9.78 -13.65
C SER A 25 -0.03 11.03 -13.87
N GLY A 26 0.22 12.10 -13.12
CA GLY A 26 -0.45 13.39 -13.24
C GLY A 26 -1.65 13.61 -12.34
N THR A 27 -1.87 12.74 -11.36
CA THR A 27 -2.97 12.86 -10.39
C THR A 27 -2.41 13.06 -8.99
N GLU A 28 -2.92 14.05 -8.25
CA GLU A 28 -2.67 14.15 -6.81
C GLU A 28 -3.68 13.25 -6.08
N PRO A 29 -3.24 12.23 -5.32
CA PRO A 29 -4.16 11.33 -4.63
C PRO A 29 -4.69 11.94 -3.33
N THR A 30 -5.79 11.39 -2.84
CA THR A 30 -6.17 11.53 -1.43
C THR A 30 -5.17 10.76 -0.56
N VAL A 31 -4.48 11.45 0.34
CA VAL A 31 -3.47 10.85 1.23
C VAL A 31 -4.08 10.62 2.62
N ILE A 32 -4.11 9.36 3.06
CA ILE A 32 -4.56 8.99 4.39
C ILE A 32 -3.35 8.52 5.21
N HIS A 33 -3.03 9.24 6.28
CA HIS A 33 -2.02 8.81 7.26
C HIS A 33 -2.62 7.74 8.18
N TYR A 34 -2.61 6.49 7.71
CA TYR A 34 -3.35 5.38 8.33
C TYR A 34 -2.94 5.04 9.77
N LEU A 35 -1.76 5.50 10.22
CA LEU A 35 -1.34 5.34 11.62
C LEU A 35 -2.13 6.27 12.56
N GLU A 36 -2.56 7.42 12.06
CA GLU A 36 -3.35 8.42 12.79
C GLU A 36 -4.85 8.27 12.51
N THR A 37 -5.18 7.91 11.27
CA THR A 37 -6.54 7.77 10.75
C THR A 37 -6.71 6.41 10.08
N PRO A 38 -6.72 5.31 10.86
CA PRO A 38 -6.89 3.98 10.30
C PRO A 38 -8.26 3.83 9.63
N PRO A 39 -8.39 2.96 8.61
CA PRO A 39 -9.69 2.63 8.04
C PRO A 39 -10.60 2.02 9.11
N SER A 40 -11.91 2.19 8.95
CA SER A 40 -12.89 1.45 9.73
C SER A 40 -12.78 -0.06 9.45
N ARG A 41 -13.38 -0.90 10.31
CA ARG A 41 -13.41 -2.36 10.10
C ARG A 41 -14.01 -2.74 8.75
N ALA A 42 -15.13 -2.12 8.36
CA ALA A 42 -15.79 -2.38 7.10
C ALA A 42 -14.91 -2.00 5.90
N GLU A 43 -14.21 -0.87 5.98
CA GLU A 43 -13.27 -0.43 4.95
C GLU A 43 -12.06 -1.36 4.88
N LEU A 44 -11.46 -1.77 6.00
CA LEU A 44 -10.31 -2.67 6.01
C LEU A 44 -10.65 -4.04 5.40
N VAL A 45 -11.81 -4.61 5.75
CA VAL A 45 -12.31 -5.85 5.15
C VAL A 45 -12.46 -5.71 3.63
N LYS A 46 -13.05 -4.60 3.18
CA LYS A 46 -13.21 -4.31 1.75
C LYS A 46 -11.86 -4.17 1.04
N LEU A 47 -10.91 -3.44 1.63
CA LEU A 47 -9.57 -3.27 1.07
C LEU A 47 -8.85 -4.60 0.91
N ILE A 48 -8.91 -5.48 1.90
CA ILE A 48 -8.29 -6.81 1.85
C ILE A 48 -8.91 -7.65 0.73
N ALA A 49 -10.24 -7.66 0.63
CA ALA A 49 -10.94 -8.36 -0.44
C ALA A 49 -10.57 -7.83 -1.83
N ASP A 50 -10.55 -6.51 -2.03
CA ASP A 50 -10.21 -5.87 -3.31
C ASP A 50 -8.74 -6.08 -3.70
N MET A 51 -7.84 -6.24 -2.73
CA MET A 51 -6.43 -6.58 -2.97
C MET A 51 -6.23 -8.03 -3.43
N GLY A 52 -7.19 -8.92 -3.14
CA GLY A 52 -7.07 -10.35 -3.47
C GLY A 52 -5.97 -11.07 -2.70
N ILE A 53 -5.61 -10.59 -1.51
CA ILE A 53 -4.61 -11.21 -0.63
C ILE A 53 -5.27 -11.76 0.64
N THR A 54 -4.57 -12.63 1.37
CA THR A 54 -5.04 -13.07 2.69
C THR A 54 -4.85 -11.96 3.73
N VAL A 55 -5.66 -11.97 4.80
CA VAL A 55 -5.52 -11.02 5.92
C VAL A 55 -4.10 -11.08 6.50
N ARG A 56 -3.57 -12.30 6.70
CA ARG A 56 -2.21 -12.51 7.21
C ARG A 56 -1.13 -11.92 6.30
N ALA A 57 -1.32 -11.90 4.97
CA ALA A 57 -0.37 -11.30 4.04
C ALA A 57 -0.29 -9.77 4.18
N LEU A 58 -1.33 -9.13 4.73
CA LEU A 58 -1.33 -7.69 5.03
C LEU A 58 -0.56 -7.34 6.30
N LEU A 59 -0.27 -8.31 7.18
CA LEU A 59 0.45 -8.03 8.42
C LEU A 59 1.89 -7.57 8.14
N ARG A 60 2.24 -6.43 8.74
CA ARG A 60 3.60 -5.94 8.82
C ARG A 60 4.34 -6.70 9.91
N LYS A 61 5.39 -7.41 9.50
CA LYS A 61 6.35 -8.06 10.41
C LYS A 61 7.37 -7.05 10.94
N ASN A 62 8.15 -7.44 11.95
CA ASN A 62 9.23 -6.65 12.55
C ASN A 62 8.75 -5.29 13.09
N VAL A 63 7.60 -5.32 13.77
CA VAL A 63 7.05 -4.19 14.53
C VAL A 63 6.63 -4.73 15.89
N GLU A 64 6.74 -3.91 16.92
CA GLU A 64 6.55 -4.32 18.31
C GLU A 64 5.24 -5.11 18.54
N PRO A 65 4.04 -4.69 18.08
CA PRO A 65 2.82 -5.47 18.31
C PRO A 65 2.83 -6.84 17.64
N PHE A 66 3.53 -7.01 16.51
CA PHE A 66 3.61 -8.30 15.82
C PHE A 66 4.36 -9.33 16.68
N GLU A 67 5.45 -8.89 17.30
CA GLU A 67 6.31 -9.71 18.16
C GLU A 67 5.66 -9.95 19.53
N ALA A 68 5.17 -8.89 20.17
CA ALA A 68 4.57 -8.97 21.50
C ALA A 68 3.30 -9.83 21.55
N LEU A 69 2.49 -9.82 20.48
CA LEU A 69 1.27 -10.63 20.38
C LEU A 69 1.53 -12.03 19.81
N GLY A 70 2.77 -12.36 19.42
CA GLY A 70 3.11 -13.66 18.84
C GLY A 70 2.44 -13.93 17.49
N LEU A 71 2.18 -12.89 16.67
CA LEU A 71 1.41 -13.01 15.42
C LEU A 71 2.08 -13.87 14.34
N ALA A 72 3.33 -14.30 14.57
CA ALA A 72 4.00 -15.29 13.73
C ALA A 72 3.37 -16.69 13.81
N GLU A 73 2.70 -17.01 14.93
CA GLU A 73 2.05 -18.30 15.13
C GLU A 73 0.79 -18.43 14.26
N ASP A 74 0.59 -19.62 13.69
CA ASP A 74 -0.58 -19.93 12.86
C ASP A 74 -1.77 -20.41 13.70
N ARG A 75 -2.20 -19.56 14.63
CA ARG A 75 -3.30 -19.83 15.58
C ARG A 75 -4.39 -18.76 15.60
N PHE A 76 -4.23 -17.71 14.80
CA PHE A 76 -5.15 -16.58 14.75
C PHE A 76 -6.03 -16.67 13.52
N THR A 77 -7.33 -16.48 13.74
CA THR A 77 -8.31 -16.34 12.66
C THR A 77 -8.16 -15.00 11.94
N ASP A 78 -8.65 -14.91 10.71
CA ASP A 78 -8.66 -13.67 9.94
C ASP A 78 -9.37 -12.53 10.66
N GLU A 79 -10.47 -12.80 11.37
CA GLU A 79 -11.21 -11.81 12.16
C GLU A 79 -10.35 -11.24 13.30
N GLN A 80 -9.63 -12.09 14.03
CA GLN A 80 -8.72 -11.66 15.09
C GLN A 80 -7.57 -10.81 14.53
N LEU A 81 -7.01 -11.20 13.39
CA LEU A 81 -5.95 -10.44 12.73
C LEU A 81 -6.42 -9.06 12.27
N ILE A 82 -7.66 -8.96 11.76
CA ILE A 82 -8.29 -7.67 11.42
C ILE A 82 -8.45 -6.80 12.67
N ASP A 83 -8.96 -7.36 13.76
CA ASP A 83 -9.16 -6.60 15.00
C ASP A 83 -7.82 -6.14 15.61
N PHE A 84 -6.76 -6.95 15.52
CA PHE A 84 -5.40 -6.51 15.88
C PHE A 84 -4.91 -5.36 15.00
N MET A 85 -5.12 -5.42 13.69
CA MET A 85 -4.75 -4.32 12.77
C MET A 85 -5.47 -3.01 13.09
N LEU A 86 -6.73 -3.08 13.54
CA LEU A 86 -7.50 -1.89 13.92
C LEU A 86 -7.04 -1.32 15.27
N GLN A 87 -6.70 -2.18 16.24
CA GLN A 87 -6.17 -1.77 17.55
C GLN A 87 -4.73 -1.26 17.45
N HIS A 88 -3.94 -1.82 16.54
CA HIS A 88 -2.54 -1.48 16.31
C HIS A 88 -2.31 -1.20 14.82
N PRO A 89 -2.68 0.00 14.31
CA PRO A 89 -2.58 0.33 12.89
C PRO A 89 -1.21 0.07 12.28
N VAL A 90 -0.12 0.15 13.06
CA VAL A 90 1.24 -0.19 12.61
C VAL A 90 1.39 -1.61 12.06
N LEU A 91 0.49 -2.54 12.41
CA LEU A 91 0.40 -3.88 11.85
C LEU A 91 -0.08 -3.90 10.39
N ILE A 92 -0.77 -2.87 9.91
CA ILE A 92 -1.18 -2.77 8.51
C ILE A 92 0.07 -2.46 7.68
N ASN A 93 0.45 -3.37 6.78
CA ASN A 93 1.54 -3.14 5.85
C ASN A 93 1.13 -2.10 4.79
N ARG A 94 2.14 -1.47 4.18
CA ARG A 94 1.97 -0.20 3.46
C ARG A 94 2.88 -0.08 2.24
N PRO A 95 2.51 0.75 1.25
CA PRO A 95 1.22 1.44 1.14
C PRO A 95 0.12 0.56 0.55
N ILE A 96 -1.13 0.85 0.91
CA ILE A 96 -2.31 0.37 0.18
C ILE A 96 -2.76 1.50 -0.75
N VAL A 97 -3.01 1.21 -2.01
CA VAL A 97 -3.51 2.17 -3.00
C VAL A 97 -4.83 1.68 -3.57
N VAL A 98 -5.81 2.58 -3.64
CA VAL A 98 -7.12 2.38 -4.26
C VAL A 98 -7.22 3.28 -5.49
N THR A 99 -7.66 2.71 -6.60
CA THR A 99 -7.94 3.41 -7.86
C THR A 99 -9.24 2.88 -8.47
N PRO A 100 -9.77 3.50 -9.54
CA PRO A 100 -10.89 2.93 -10.29
C PRO A 100 -10.61 1.55 -10.92
N LEU A 101 -9.33 1.20 -11.12
CA LEU A 101 -8.94 -0.09 -11.72
C LEU A 101 -8.76 -1.20 -10.67
N GLY A 102 -8.66 -0.85 -9.39
CA GLY A 102 -8.55 -1.80 -8.29
C GLY A 102 -7.72 -1.29 -7.11
N THR A 103 -7.52 -2.20 -6.16
CA THR A 103 -6.78 -1.94 -4.91
C THR A 103 -5.56 -2.86 -4.84
N ARG A 104 -4.39 -2.34 -4.41
CA ARG A 104 -3.18 -3.14 -4.22
C ARG A 104 -2.41 -2.73 -2.96
N LEU A 105 -1.79 -3.72 -2.32
CA LEU A 105 -0.65 -3.51 -1.43
C LEU A 105 0.58 -3.34 -2.33
N CYS A 106 1.06 -2.11 -2.52
CA CYS A 106 2.11 -1.81 -3.49
C CYS A 106 3.50 -2.13 -2.91
N ARG A 107 3.80 -3.43 -2.83
CA ARG A 107 5.08 -3.97 -2.37
C ARG A 107 5.54 -5.06 -3.35
N PRO A 108 6.50 -4.77 -4.25
CA PRO A 108 7.26 -3.53 -4.36
C PRO A 108 6.42 -2.34 -4.88
N SER A 109 6.95 -1.12 -4.79
CA SER A 109 6.19 0.12 -5.04
C SER A 109 5.55 0.19 -6.42
N GLU A 110 6.22 -0.34 -7.43
CA GLU A 110 5.88 -0.34 -8.84
C GLU A 110 4.68 -1.23 -9.17
N VAL A 111 4.20 -2.04 -8.23
CA VAL A 111 2.88 -2.70 -8.32
C VAL A 111 1.76 -1.67 -8.51
N VAL A 112 1.95 -0.42 -8.04
CA VAL A 112 0.97 0.65 -8.27
C VAL A 112 0.72 0.91 -9.77
N LEU A 113 1.73 0.70 -10.62
CA LEU A 113 1.62 0.90 -12.05
C LEU A 113 0.62 -0.08 -12.71
N ASP A 114 0.23 -1.16 -12.04
CA ASP A 114 -0.77 -2.12 -12.53
C ASP A 114 -2.21 -1.58 -12.40
N ILE A 115 -2.41 -0.59 -11.54
CA ILE A 115 -3.73 -0.05 -11.20
C ILE A 115 -3.86 1.46 -11.45
N LEU A 116 -2.80 2.15 -11.91
CA LEU A 116 -2.92 3.53 -12.33
C LEU A 116 -3.69 3.64 -13.66
N PRO A 117 -4.74 4.49 -13.75
CA PRO A 117 -5.48 4.68 -15.00
C PRO A 117 -4.65 5.31 -16.13
N ASP A 118 -3.69 6.15 -15.77
CA ASP A 118 -2.86 6.91 -16.68
C ASP A 118 -1.39 6.43 -16.61
N ALA A 119 -0.71 6.44 -17.75
CA ALA A 119 0.71 6.10 -17.84
C ALA A 119 1.59 7.13 -17.11
N GLN A 120 2.82 6.73 -16.78
CA GLN A 120 3.84 7.63 -16.24
C GLN A 120 4.19 8.72 -17.26
N LYS A 121 4.26 9.99 -16.81
CA LYS A 121 4.51 11.16 -17.69
C LYS A 121 5.98 11.36 -18.05
N SER A 122 6.89 10.86 -17.21
CA SER A 122 8.33 10.87 -17.45
C SER A 122 8.97 9.62 -16.85
N ALA A 123 10.26 9.43 -17.14
CA ALA A 123 11.06 8.41 -16.46
C ALA A 123 10.89 8.50 -14.94
N PHE A 124 10.88 7.34 -14.27
CA PHE A 124 10.81 7.26 -12.80
C PHE A 124 11.97 6.44 -12.27
N THR A 125 12.69 7.01 -11.31
CA THR A 125 13.78 6.36 -10.58
C THR A 125 13.45 6.43 -9.09
N LYS A 126 13.50 5.30 -8.40
CA LYS A 126 13.28 5.21 -6.95
C LYS A 126 14.35 5.99 -6.19
N GLU A 127 14.06 6.27 -4.91
CA GLU A 127 14.99 6.94 -3.99
C GLU A 127 16.38 6.28 -3.87
N ASP A 128 16.49 4.97 -4.11
CA ASP A 128 17.74 4.21 -4.06
C ASP A 128 18.50 4.15 -5.41
N GLY A 129 17.97 4.82 -6.44
CA GLY A 129 18.56 4.85 -7.77
C GLY A 129 18.07 3.76 -8.72
N GLU A 130 17.19 2.85 -8.28
CA GLU A 130 16.60 1.83 -9.14
C GLU A 130 15.64 2.47 -10.16
N LYS A 131 15.89 2.25 -11.45
CA LYS A 131 15.07 2.80 -12.54
C LYS A 131 13.86 1.90 -12.79
N VAL A 132 12.65 2.48 -12.78
CA VAL A 132 11.38 1.73 -12.91
C VAL A 132 10.78 1.87 -14.30
N VAL A 133 10.72 3.10 -14.82
CA VAL A 133 10.23 3.37 -16.18
C VAL A 133 11.20 4.28 -16.93
N ASP A 134 11.30 4.06 -18.25
CA ASP A 134 12.08 4.91 -19.16
C ASP A 134 11.32 6.18 -19.57
N GLU A 135 11.98 7.06 -20.34
CA GLU A 135 11.39 8.29 -20.88
C GLU A 135 10.22 8.05 -21.84
N LYS A 136 10.04 6.81 -22.31
CA LYS A 136 8.93 6.40 -23.18
C LYS A 136 7.78 5.79 -22.38
N GLY A 137 7.89 5.73 -21.05
CA GLY A 137 6.89 5.14 -20.15
C GLY A 137 6.91 3.61 -20.10
N ASN A 138 7.91 2.95 -20.69
CA ASN A 138 8.05 1.50 -20.62
C ASN A 138 8.66 1.08 -19.29
N ARG A 139 8.18 -0.02 -18.71
CA ARG A 139 8.84 -0.63 -17.53
C ARG A 139 10.20 -1.19 -17.91
N LEU A 140 11.18 -0.95 -17.05
CA LEU A 140 12.58 -1.30 -17.28
C LEU A 140 12.98 -2.70 -16.78
N ASN A 141 12.08 -3.39 -16.04
CA ASN A 141 12.21 -4.74 -15.48
C ASN A 141 13.65 -5.28 -15.32
#